data_AF-A0A9E5LHG1-F1
#
_entry.id   AF-A0A9E5LHG1-F1
#
_cell.length_a   1.000
_cell.length_b   1.000
_cell.length_c   1.000
_cell.angle_alpha   90.00
_cell.angle_beta   90.00
_cell.angle_gamma   90.00
#
_symmetry.space_group_name_H-M   'P 1'
#
loop_
_entity.id
_entity.type
_entity.pdbx_description
1 polymer ?
#
loop_
_entity_poly.entity_id
_entity_poly.type
_entity_poly.pdbx_seq_one_letter_code
_entity_poly.pdbx_strand_id
1 'polypeptide(L)' 'MAIRNEYVEREWLLRYLGHTIGTHNVDQIILFARDAGYLDADGCITVQGSNFYRVASRDPDALGYDQNYIMQHYH' A
#
# COMPACT_ATOMS: atom_id res chain seq x y z
N MET A 1 -9.24 -1.68 -17.84
CA MET A 1 -7.88 -1.30 -17.40
C MET A 1 -7.98 -0.54 -16.06
N ALA A 2 -8.49 -1.18 -15.00
CA ALA A 2 -8.71 -0.54 -13.68
C ALA A 2 -8.33 -1.49 -12.53
N ILE A 3 -8.68 -2.77 -12.67
CA ILE A 3 -8.36 -3.84 -11.71
C ILE A 3 -6.85 -3.99 -11.47
N ARG A 4 -6.02 -3.79 -12.51
CA ARG A 4 -4.55 -3.86 -12.39
C ARG A 4 -3.96 -2.75 -11.52
N ASN A 5 -4.63 -1.60 -11.41
CA ASN A 5 -4.14 -0.45 -10.66
C ASN A 5 -4.42 -0.63 -9.16
N GLU A 6 -5.65 -1.02 -8.80
CA GLU A 6 -6.04 -1.23 -7.42
C GLU A 6 -5.21 -2.32 -6.72
N TYR A 7 -4.89 -3.40 -7.44
CA TYR A 7 -4.05 -4.48 -6.89
C TYR A 7 -2.64 -3.98 -6.53
N VAL A 8 -2.01 -3.19 -7.42
CA VAL A 8 -0.68 -2.60 -7.17
C VAL A 8 -0.74 -1.60 -6.01
N GLU A 9 -1.76 -0.76 -5.97
CA GLU A 9 -1.96 0.22 -4.90
C GLU A 9 -2.13 -0.47 -3.54
N ARG A 10 -2.95 -1.54 -3.50
CA ARG A 10 -3.20 -2.32 -2.28
C ARG A 10 -1.95 -3.07 -1.82
N GLU A 11 -1.23 -3.74 -2.71
CA GLU A 11 -0.01 -4.47 -2.34
C GLU A 11 1.08 -3.52 -1.83
N TRP A 12 1.27 -2.39 -2.51
CA TRP A 12 2.21 -1.36 -2.08
C TRP A 12 1.84 -0.85 -0.69
N LEU A 13 0.57 -0.51 -0.48
CA LEU A 13 0.05 0.00 0.78
C LEU A 13 0.28 -0.99 1.92
N LEU A 14 -0.08 -2.27 1.74
CA LEU A 14 0.09 -3.29 2.78
C LEU A 14 1.56 -3.51 3.14
N ARG A 15 2.46 -3.52 2.14
CA ARG A 15 3.91 -3.65 2.41
C ARG A 15 4.47 -2.45 3.15
N TYR A 16 4.08 -1.24 2.73
CA TYR A 16 4.47 0.00 3.40
C TYR A 16 4.03 -0.04 4.87
N LEU A 17 2.74 -0.33 5.11
CA LEU A 17 2.18 -0.38 6.45
C LEU A 17 2.84 -1.44 7.32
N GLY A 18 3.11 -2.64 6.78
CA GLY A 18 3.83 -3.69 7.49
C GLY A 18 5.23 -3.28 7.94
N HIS A 19 5.95 -2.55 7.07
CA HIS A 19 7.24 -1.98 7.42
C HIS A 19 7.11 -0.89 8.51
N THR A 20 6.16 0.04 8.35
CA THR A 20 5.94 1.15 9.28
C THR A 20 5.59 0.68 10.69
N ILE A 21 4.74 -0.33 10.83
CA ILE A 21 4.32 -0.86 12.13
C ILE A 21 5.22 -2.00 12.62
N GLY A 22 6.24 -2.38 11.84
CA GLY A 22 7.25 -3.39 12.22
C GLY A 22 6.71 -4.82 12.31
N THR A 23 5.64 -5.16 11.57
CA THR A 23 5.04 -6.50 11.58
C THR A 23 4.99 -7.09 10.18
N HIS A 24 5.19 -8.41 10.09
CA HIS A 24 4.96 -9.18 8.87
C HIS A 24 3.62 -9.93 8.93
N ASN A 25 2.84 -9.76 10.00
CA ASN A 25 1.54 -10.40 10.14
C ASN A 25 0.49 -9.67 9.29
N VAL A 26 0.11 -10.29 8.17
CA VAL A 26 -0.81 -9.73 7.17
C VAL A 26 -2.17 -9.34 7.78
N ASP A 27 -2.72 -10.13 8.71
CA ASP A 27 -3.97 -9.80 9.38
C ASP A 27 -3.86 -8.50 10.18
N GLN A 28 -2.76 -8.32 10.91
CA GLN A 28 -2.52 -7.08 11.67
C GLN A 28 -2.37 -5.87 10.74
N ILE A 29 -1.70 -6.04 9.61
CA ILE A 29 -1.52 -4.98 8.62
C ILE A 29 -2.87 -4.61 7.99
N ILE A 30 -3.70 -5.59 7.64
CA ILE A 30 -5.04 -5.35 7.07
C ILE A 30 -5.94 -4.67 8.09
N LEU A 31 -5.93 -5.11 9.34
CA LEU A 31 -6.67 -4.47 10.43
C LEU A 31 -6.24 -3.01 10.62
N PHE A 32 -4.93 -2.75 10.64
CA PHE A 32 -4.40 -1.40 10.73
C PHE A 32 -4.81 -0.54 9.52
N ALA A 33 -4.73 -1.09 8.31
CA ALA A 33 -5.11 -0.39 7.09
C ALA A 33 -6.61 -0.05 7.05
N ARG A 34 -7.46 -0.92 7.59
CA ARG A 34 -8.91 -0.69 7.75
C ARG A 34 -9.20 0.36 8.81
N ASP A 35 -8.57 0.25 9.98
CA ASP A 35 -8.71 1.23 11.07
C ASP A 35 -8.28 2.63 10.64
N ALA A 36 -7.19 2.71 9.87
CA ALA A 36 -6.70 3.95 9.29
C ALA A 36 -7.54 4.47 8.10
N GLY A 37 -8.58 3.74 7.67
CA GLY A 37 -9.48 4.14 6.59
C GLY A 37 -8.93 3.96 5.17
N TYR A 38 -7.79 3.28 5.00
CA TYR A 38 -7.19 3.02 3.69
C TYR A 38 -7.82 1.85 2.94
N LEU A 39 -8.38 0.89 3.66
CA LEU A 39 -9.14 -0.23 3.12
C LEU A 39 -10.58 -0.23 3.64
N ASP A 40 -11.50 -0.63 2.78
CA ASP A 40 -12.90 -0.85 3.14
C ASP A 40 -13.11 -2.23 3.83
N ALA A 41 -14.33 -2.51 4.28
CA ALA A 41 -14.74 -3.79 4.87
C ALA A 41 -14.46 -4.97 3.93
N ASP A 42 -14.59 -4.79 2.62
CA ASP A 42 -14.25 -5.81 1.61
C ASP A 42 -12.73 -5.93 1.33
N GLY A 43 -11.91 -5.04 1.91
CA GLY A 43 -10.48 -5.00 1.65
C GLY A 43 -10.10 -4.37 0.31
N CYS A 44 -11.05 -3.69 -0.34
CA CYS A 44 -10.79 -2.79 -1.46
C CYS A 44 -10.15 -1.48 -0.97
N ILE A 45 -9.33 -0.86 -1.82
CA ILE A 45 -8.71 0.41 -1.48
C ILE A 45 -9.79 1.51 -1.45
N THR A 46 -9.77 2.34 -0.41
CA THR A 46 -10.65 3.50 -0.35
C THR A 46 -10.06 4.66 -1.15
N VAL A 47 -10.85 5.71 -1.36
CA VAL A 47 -10.35 6.97 -1.94
C VAL A 47 -9.21 7.55 -1.10
N GLN A 48 -9.25 7.38 0.22
CA GLN A 48 -8.18 7.83 1.12
C GLN A 48 -6.92 6.98 0.94
N GLY A 49 -7.05 5.65 0.84
CA GLY A 49 -5.93 4.75 0.56
C GLY A 49 -5.26 5.05 -0.79
N SER A 50 -6.06 5.30 -1.83
CA SER A 50 -5.52 5.66 -3.15
C SER A 50 -4.85 7.05 -3.14
N ASN A 51 -5.42 8.04 -2.46
CA ASN A 51 -4.77 9.35 -2.31
C ASN A 51 -3.45 9.25 -1.51
N PHE A 52 -3.44 8.46 -0.44
CA PHE A 52 -2.23 8.19 0.33
C PHE A 52 -1.17 7.53 -0.54
N TYR A 53 -1.52 6.46 -1.26
CA TYR A 53 -0.65 5.83 -2.24
C TYR A 53 -0.09 6.85 -3.21
N ARG A 54 -0.93 7.70 -3.83
CA ARG A 54 -0.49 8.69 -4.82
C ARG A 54 0.48 9.73 -4.27
N VAL A 55 0.41 10.07 -3.00
CA VAL A 55 1.33 11.02 -2.36
C VAL A 55 2.60 10.29 -1.93
N ALA A 56 2.46 9.18 -1.21
CA ALA A 56 3.58 8.46 -0.61
C ALA A 56 4.41 7.65 -1.62
N SER A 57 3.83 7.20 -2.74
CA SER A 57 4.55 6.50 -3.82
C SER A 57 5.34 7.44 -4.74
N ARG A 58 5.04 8.75 -4.76
CA ARG A 58 5.71 9.74 -5.63
C ARG A 58 6.98 10.31 -5.01
N ASP A 59 7.12 10.24 -3.69
CA ASP A 59 8.33 10.61 -2.97
C ASP A 59 8.81 9.43 -2.11
N PRO A 60 9.38 8.40 -2.75
CA PRO A 60 9.88 7.22 -2.04
C PRO A 60 11.11 7.55 -1.17
N ASP A 61 11.85 8.62 -1.46
CA ASP A 61 13.06 9.03 -0.74
C ASP A 61 12.73 9.72 0.60
N ALA A 62 11.60 10.43 0.71
CA ALA A 62 11.08 10.91 1.99
C ALA A 62 10.75 9.79 2.99
N LEU A 63 10.66 8.53 2.54
CA LEU A 63 10.20 7.39 3.32
C LEU A 63 11.09 6.13 3.22
N GLY A 64 12.21 6.17 2.48
CA GLY A 64 13.17 5.06 2.36
C GLY A 64 12.72 3.89 1.46
N TYR A 65 11.99 4.14 0.38
CA TYR A 65 11.51 3.11 -0.56
C TYR A 65 12.46 2.91 -1.74
N ASP A 66 12.96 1.69 -1.93
CA ASP A 66 13.82 1.36 -3.09
C ASP A 66 12.98 1.14 -4.35
N GLN A 67 13.12 2.07 -5.30
CA GLN A 67 12.38 2.13 -6.56
C GLN A 67 12.72 0.96 -7.52
N ASN A 68 13.82 0.22 -7.31
CA ASN A 68 14.21 -0.91 -8.17
C ASN A 68 13.36 -2.17 -7.91
N TYR A 69 12.77 -2.31 -6.72
CA TYR A 69 11.98 -3.49 -6.38
C TYR A 69 10.66 -3.58 -7.18
N ILE A 70 10.00 -2.45 -7.41
CA ILE A 70 8.72 -2.39 -8.16
C ILE A 70 8.96 -2.63 -9.65
N MET A 71 10.01 -2.03 -10.21
CA MET A 71 10.34 -2.16 -11.64
C MET A 71 10.77 -3.58 -12.02
N GLN A 72 11.38 -4.34 -11.11
CA GLN A 72 11.86 -5.70 -11.38
C GLN A 72 10.80 -6.80 -11.19
N HIS A 73 9.66 -6.53 -10.55
CA HIS A 73 8.66 -7.58 -10.22
C HIS A 73 7.31 -7.42 -10.93
N TYR A 74 7.12 -6.36 -11.74
CA TYR A 74 5.90 -6.12 -12.52
C TYR A 74 6.18 -5.94 -14.02
N HIS A 75 6.93 -6.87 -14.63
CA HIS A 75 7.09 -6.96 -16.09
C HIS A 75 6.25 -8.10 -16.68
#